data_AF-A0A8T2NRG1-F1
#
_entry.id   AF-A0A8T2NRG1-F1
#
_cell.length_a   1.000
_cell.length_b   1.000
_cell.length_c   1.000
_cell.angle_alpha   90.00
_cell.angle_beta   90.00
_cell.angle_gamma   90.00
#
_symmetry.space_group_name_H-M   'P 1'
#
loop_
_entity.id
_entity.type
_entity.pdbx_description
1 polymer ?
#
loop_
_entity_poly.entity_id
_entity_poly.type
_entity_poly.pdbx_seq_one_letter_code
_entity_poly.pdbx_strand_id
1 'polypeptide(L)' 'MISLQKASGSWDMGAELAELCGKTTEEMAKHMPAQADRSVWATVLALLWLYGFKLDYKEEWQFVAMKA' A
#
# COMPACT_ATOMS: atom_id res chain seq x y z
N MET A 1 3.73 4.88 5.03
CA MET A 1 2.78 4.74 3.90
C MET A 1 1.92 5.99 3.71
N ILE A 2 1.04 6.35 4.67
CA ILE A 2 0.15 7.54 4.52
C ILE A 2 0.96 8.84 4.38
N SER A 3 2.11 8.97 5.04
CA SER A 3 2.99 10.14 4.90
C SER A 3 3.55 10.34 3.49
N LEU A 4 3.53 9.31 2.64
CA LEU A 4 3.96 9.40 1.24
C LEU A 4 2.81 9.75 0.28
N GLN A 5 1.58 9.86 0.80
CA GLN A 5 0.42 10.21 -0.01
C GLN A 5 0.53 11.67 -0.46
N LYS A 6 0.40 11.90 -1.78
CA LYS A 6 0.28 13.25 -2.31
C LYS A 6 -1.05 13.88 -1.90
N ALA A 7 -1.14 15.21 -2.00
CA ALA A 7 -2.39 15.94 -1.79
C ALA A 7 -3.54 15.47 -2.72
N SER A 8 -3.21 14.91 -3.88
CA SER A 8 -4.16 14.27 -4.80
C SER A 8 -4.69 12.91 -4.32
N GLY A 9 -4.18 12.39 -3.21
CA GLY A 9 -4.50 11.08 -2.70
C GLY A 9 -3.75 9.93 -3.38
N SER A 10 -2.85 10.22 -4.32
CA SER A 10 -2.08 9.22 -5.08
C SER A 10 -0.66 9.02 -4.52
N TRP A 11 -0.02 7.92 -4.94
CA TRP A 11 1.38 7.63 -4.66
C TRP A 11 2.19 7.55 -5.95
N ASP A 12 3.49 7.79 -5.81
CA ASP A 12 4.47 7.54 -6.87
C ASP A 12 5.27 6.27 -6.57
N MET A 13 5.74 5.64 -7.63
CA MET A 13 6.61 4.48 -7.55
C MET A 13 8.05 4.92 -7.23
N GLY A 14 8.26 5.28 -5.97
CA GLY A 14 9.55 5.69 -5.42
C GLY A 14 10.20 4.58 -4.57
N ALA A 15 11.48 4.77 -4.25
CA ALA A 15 12.24 3.86 -3.38
C ALA A 15 11.56 3.68 -2.02
N GLU A 16 11.03 4.77 -1.44
CA GLU A 16 10.34 4.74 -0.14
C GLU A 16 9.09 3.84 -0.16
N LEU A 17 8.33 3.86 -1.25
CA LEU A 17 7.16 2.98 -1.40
C LEU A 17 7.58 1.51 -1.55
N ALA A 18 8.66 1.28 -2.28
CA ALA A 18 9.23 -0.05 -2.49
C ALA A 18 9.76 -0.65 -1.18
N GLU A 19 10.52 0.13 -0.40
CA GLU A 19 11.01 -0.25 0.92
C GLU A 19 9.86 -0.60 1.89
N LEU A 20 8.79 0.21 1.92
CA LEU A 20 7.60 -0.09 2.73
C LEU A 20 6.89 -1.38 2.30
N CYS A 21 6.90 -1.68 1.00
CA CYS A 21 6.37 -2.92 0.47
C CYS A 21 7.34 -4.11 0.61
N GLY A 22 8.55 -3.89 1.15
CA GLY A 22 9.60 -4.90 1.26
C GLY A 22 10.09 -5.43 -0.08
N LYS A 23 9.99 -4.62 -1.14
CA LYS A 23 10.29 -4.99 -2.54
C LYS A 23 11.18 -3.95 -3.19
N THR A 24 11.76 -4.29 -4.33
CA THR A 24 12.42 -3.31 -5.21
C THR A 24 11.42 -2.65 -6.16
N THR A 25 11.75 -1.45 -6.66
CA THR A 25 10.93 -0.75 -7.66
C THR A 25 10.79 -1.56 -8.96
N GLU A 26 11.81 -2.33 -9.33
CA GLU A 26 11.80 -3.25 -10.46
C GLU A 26 10.81 -4.41 -10.27
N GLU A 27 10.79 -5.05 -9.08
CA GLU A 27 9.81 -6.08 -8.79
C GLU A 27 8.38 -5.54 -8.81
N MET A 28 8.17 -4.33 -8.26
CA MET A 28 6.85 -3.70 -8.33
C MET A 28 6.46 -3.42 -9.78
N ALA A 29 7.39 -2.95 -10.63
CA ALA A 29 7.13 -2.68 -12.03
C ALA A 29 6.92 -3.96 -12.86
N LYS A 30 7.55 -5.09 -12.49
CA LYS A 30 7.40 -6.38 -13.17
C LYS A 30 5.96 -6.90 -13.18
N HIS A 31 5.20 -6.58 -12.14
CA HIS A 31 3.79 -6.97 -12.00
C HIS A 31 2.82 -5.89 -12.49
N MET A 32 3.33 -4.77 -13.01
CA MET A 32 2.51 -3.69 -13.53
C MET A 32 1.79 -4.12 -14.81
N PRO A 33 0.47 -3.93 -14.91
CA PRO A 33 -0.25 -4.13 -16.17
C PRO A 33 0.30 -3.20 -17.25
N ALA A 34 0.48 -3.69 -18.48
CA ALA A 34 1.08 -2.92 -19.58
C ALA A 34 0.34 -1.61 -19.94
N GLN A 35 -0.95 -1.53 -19.58
CA GLN A 35 -1.81 -0.38 -19.86
C GLN A 35 -1.96 0.56 -18.65
N ALA A 36 -1.38 0.20 -17.50
CA ALA A 36 -1.54 0.97 -16.28
C ALA A 36 -0.44 2.03 -16.16
N ASP A 37 -0.84 3.25 -15.81
CA ASP A 37 0.10 4.30 -15.43
C ASP A 37 0.86 3.94 -14.16
N ARG A 38 2.13 4.32 -14.11
CA ARG A 38 3.01 4.04 -12.97
C ARG A 38 2.46 4.61 -11.65
N SER A 39 1.84 5.79 -11.68
CA SER A 39 1.21 6.38 -10.48
C SER A 39 -0.06 5.65 -10.06
N VAL A 40 -0.87 5.17 -11.02
CA VAL A 40 -2.06 4.37 -10.73
C VAL A 40 -1.64 3.06 -10.08
N TRP A 41 -0.63 2.39 -10.65
CA TRP A 41 -0.11 1.14 -10.10
C TRP A 41 0.51 1.31 -8.70
N ALA A 42 1.30 2.38 -8.49
CA ALA A 42 1.82 2.72 -7.16
C ALA A 42 0.70 2.95 -6.14
N THR A 43 -0.37 3.63 -6.54
CA THR A 43 -1.54 3.87 -5.69
C THR A 43 -2.26 2.56 -5.34
N VAL A 44 -2.45 1.66 -6.30
CA VAL A 44 -3.05 0.33 -6.06
C VAL A 44 -2.21 -0.48 -5.06
N LEU A 45 -0.88 -0.50 -5.22
CA LEU A 45 0.01 -1.20 -4.28
C LEU A 45 -0.03 -0.59 -2.87
N ALA A 46 -0.03 0.73 -2.76
CA ALA A 46 -0.16 1.42 -1.48
C ALA A 46 -1.49 1.08 -0.80
N LEU A 47 -2.60 1.01 -1.55
CA LEU A 47 -3.92 0.63 -1.04
C LEU A 47 -3.97 -0.84 -0.61
N LEU A 48 -3.38 -1.76 -1.38
CA LEU A 48 -3.31 -3.18 -1.03
C LEU A 48 -2.51 -3.39 0.25
N TRP A 49 -1.37 -2.71 0.39
CA TRP A 49 -0.58 -2.76 1.62
C TRP A 49 -1.33 -2.13 2.79
N LEU A 50 -1.99 -0.98 2.62
CA LEU A 50 -2.83 -0.38 3.68
C LEU A 50 -3.97 -1.30 4.10
N TYR A 51 -4.57 -2.00 3.15
CA TYR A 51 -5.64 -2.97 3.41
C TYR A 51 -5.12 -4.19 4.16
N GLY A 52 -3.98 -4.76 3.74
CA GLY A 52 -3.31 -5.87 4.44
C GLY A 52 -2.84 -5.49 5.83
N PHE A 53 -2.22 -4.31 5.97
CA PHE A 53 -1.81 -3.76 7.26
C PHE A 53 -3.02 -3.55 8.19
N LYS A 54 -4.13 -3.01 7.67
CA LYS A 54 -5.38 -2.87 8.43
C LYS A 54 -6.00 -4.22 8.81
N LEU A 55 -5.72 -5.29 8.08
CA LEU A 55 -6.17 -6.65 8.39
C LEU A 55 -5.46 -7.20 9.63
N ASP A 56 -4.15 -6.98 9.76
CA ASP A 56 -3.42 -7.29 11.00
C ASP A 56 -4.00 -6.54 12.21
N TYR A 57 -4.42 -5.28 12.03
CA TYR A 57 -5.13 -4.54 13.08
C TYR A 57 -6.59 -4.96 13.27
N LYS A 58 -7.22 -5.66 12.31
CA LYS A 58 -8.63 -6.05 12.43
C LYS A 58 -8.80 -7.19 13.44
N GLU A 59 -7.79 -8.03 13.62
CA GLU A 59 -7.75 -9.01 14.71
C GLU A 59 -7.69 -8.32 16.09
N GLU A 60 -6.95 -7.21 16.22
CA GLU A 60 -6.89 -6.43 17.48
C GLU A 60 -8.24 -5.78 17.85
N TRP A 61 -9.02 -5.29 16.88
CA TRP A 61 -10.36 -4.73 17.17
C TRP A 61 -11.42 -5.80 17.49
N GLN A 62 -11.25 -7.05 17.05
CA GLN A 62 -12.12 -8.17 17.47
C GLN A 62 -11.94 -8.48 18.96
N PHE A 63 -10.72 -8.34 19.50
CA PHE A 63 -10.46 -8.49 20.93
C PHE A 63 -11.04 -7.34 21.77
N VAL A 64 -11.04 -6.10 21.26
CA VAL A 64 -11.63 -4.95 21.96
C VAL A 64 -13.16 -5.07 22.08
N ALA A 65 -13.82 -5.60 21.05
CA ALA A 65 -15.28 -5.79 21.06
C ALA A 65 -15.77 -6.89 22.02
N MET A 66 -14.91 -7.85 22.40
CA MET A 66 -15.25 -8.89 23.38
C MET A 66 -15.17 -8.44 24.84
N LYS A 67 -14.78 -7.18 25.11
CA LYS A 67 -14.70 -6.62 26.47
C LYS A 67 -15.76 -5.55 26.76
N ALA A 68 -16.92 -5.64 26.12
CA ALA A 68 -18.10 -4.81 26.38
C ALA A 68 -19.30 -5.69 26.76
#